data_AF-A0A2T3IPD1-F1
#
_entry.id   AF-A0A2T3IPD1-F1
#
_cell.length_a   1.000
_cell.length_b   1.000
_cell.length_c   1.000
_cell.angle_alpha   90.00
_cell.angle_beta   90.00
_cell.angle_gamma   90.00
#
_symmetry.space_group_name_H-M   'P 1'
#
loop_
_entity.id
_entity.type
_entity.pdbx_description
1 polymer ?
#
loop_
_entity_poly.entity_id
_entity_poly.type
_entity_poly.pdbx_seq_one_letter_code
_entity_poly.pdbx_strand_id
1 'polypeptide(L)'
;MAKSLCKYRRVEIAAQFSTISRMVSTANYMCSSCARVAVEKSYLCKPSALKRPAEMAHVVKPNLAAVEAVAVKTATASELTNLAPLSPAPAPVLATELDTPTSVIASHPAVTASRKAAKKKAKQLKKIKKLAKKQNKQLKKAIKATRRYHKAMEKAQASA
;
A
#
# COMPACT_ATOMS: atom_id res chain seq x y z
N MET A 1 3.22 22.44 37.39
CA MET A 1 2.25 22.13 36.32
C MET A 1 3.00 21.87 35.02
N ALA A 2 2.77 20.75 34.33
CA ALA A 2 3.39 20.50 33.03
C ALA A 2 2.73 21.38 31.95
N LYS A 3 3.53 22.09 31.13
CA LYS A 3 3.01 22.74 29.91
C LYS A 3 2.50 21.63 28.99
N SER A 4 1.21 21.69 28.62
CA SER A 4 0.65 20.72 27.67
C SER A 4 1.45 20.78 26.36
N LEU A 5 1.61 19.64 25.69
CA LEU A 5 2.37 19.50 24.46
C LEU A 5 1.85 20.41 23.33
N CYS A 6 0.58 20.84 23.41
CA CYS A 6 -0.01 21.87 22.53
C CYS A 6 0.48 23.31 22.78
N LYS A 7 0.99 23.64 23.98
CA LYS A 7 1.39 25.00 24.39
C LYS A 7 2.83 25.37 23.93
N TYR A 8 3.70 24.40 23.66
CA TYR A 8 5.10 24.67 23.29
C TYR A 8 5.23 25.48 21.99
N ARG A 9 6.02 26.56 22.06
CA ARG A 9 6.50 27.35 20.90
C ARG A 9 7.61 26.62 20.15
N ARG A 10 7.82 26.97 18.87
CA ARG A 10 8.83 26.33 18.00
C ARG A 10 10.24 26.32 18.59
N VAL A 11 10.63 27.39 19.30
CA VAL A 11 11.93 27.51 19.98
C VAL A 11 12.07 26.58 21.19
N GLU A 12 10.98 26.39 21.97
CA GLU A 12 10.99 25.48 23.13
C GLU A 12 11.03 24.00 22.70
N ILE A 13 10.46 23.66 21.54
CA ILE A 13 10.43 22.29 21.01
C ILE A 13 11.85 21.75 20.77
N ALA A 14 12.79 22.58 20.33
CA ALA A 14 14.18 22.17 20.13
C ALA A 14 14.87 21.82 21.47
N ALA A 15 14.68 22.65 22.49
CA ALA A 15 15.27 22.44 23.82
C ALA A 15 14.65 21.25 24.59
N GLN A 16 13.38 20.93 24.31
CA GLN A 16 12.63 19.85 24.98
C GLN A 16 12.39 18.62 24.08
N PHE A 17 13.19 18.46 23.03
CA PHE A 17 12.95 17.45 21.99
C PHE A 17 12.97 16.00 22.52
N SER A 18 13.83 15.68 23.49
CA SER A 18 13.88 14.38 24.16
C SER A 18 12.58 14.05 24.91
N THR A 19 12.12 14.98 25.74
CA THR A 19 10.85 14.91 26.48
C THR A 19 9.65 14.75 25.54
N ILE A 20 9.61 15.57 24.48
CA ILE A 20 8.56 15.52 23.45
C ILE A 20 8.58 14.17 22.71
N SER A 21 9.77 13.65 22.38
CA SER A 21 9.90 12.34 21.71
C SER A 21 9.34 11.20 22.57
N ARG A 22 9.57 11.23 23.88
CA ARG A 22 8.95 10.26 24.81
C ARG A 22 7.42 10.38 24.82
N MET A 23 6.89 11.60 24.87
CA MET A 23 5.43 11.87 24.84
C MET A 23 4.75 11.48 23.52
N VAL A 24 5.48 11.42 22.41
CA VAL A 24 4.94 11.08 21.07
C VAL A 24 5.23 9.62 20.68
N SER A 25 6.08 8.92 21.43
CA SER A 25 6.60 7.58 21.08
C SER A 25 5.50 6.53 20.79
N THR A 26 4.40 6.54 21.55
CA THR A 26 3.21 5.73 21.29
C THR A 26 2.01 6.64 21.01
N ALA A 27 1.51 6.62 19.77
CA ALA A 27 0.45 7.50 19.31
C ALA A 27 -0.95 6.97 19.68
N ASN A 28 -1.46 7.35 20.85
CA ASN A 28 -2.82 6.97 21.31
C ASN A 28 -3.85 8.10 21.10
N TYR A 29 -3.43 9.36 21.22
CA TYR A 29 -4.32 10.53 21.14
C TYR A 29 -3.77 11.58 20.19
N MET A 30 -4.66 12.25 19.44
CA MET A 30 -4.34 13.37 18.56
C MET A 30 -5.21 14.58 18.90
N CYS A 31 -4.64 15.78 18.81
CA CYS A 31 -5.37 17.00 19.09
C CYS A 31 -6.15 17.50 17.87
N SER A 32 -7.46 17.69 18.02
CA SER A 32 -8.33 18.14 16.93
C SER A 32 -8.03 19.54 16.40
N SER A 33 -7.43 20.44 17.22
CA SER A 33 -7.15 21.82 16.81
C SER A 33 -5.75 22.06 16.25
N CYS A 34 -4.73 21.35 16.75
CA CYS A 34 -3.33 21.61 16.39
C CYS A 34 -2.58 20.38 15.83
N ALA A 35 -3.28 19.26 15.61
CA ALA A 35 -2.78 18.01 15.05
C ALA A 35 -1.53 17.41 15.75
N ARG A 36 -1.21 17.84 16.98
CA ARG A 36 -0.16 17.22 17.81
C ARG A 36 -0.67 15.92 18.43
N VAL A 37 0.23 14.95 18.60
CA VAL A 37 -0.05 13.59 19.06
C VAL A 37 0.60 13.37 20.43
N ALA A 38 0.02 12.51 21.29
CA ALA A 38 0.71 11.99 22.47
C ALA A 38 0.20 10.62 22.95
N VAL A 39 0.93 10.02 23.91
CA VAL A 39 0.54 8.80 24.65
C VAL A 39 -0.73 9.01 25.49
N GLU A 40 -0.91 10.19 26.06
CA GLU A 40 -1.96 10.51 27.03
C GLU A 40 -2.75 11.77 26.66
N LYS A 41 -3.99 11.85 27.15
CA LYS A 41 -4.90 13.00 27.00
C LYS A 41 -4.38 14.26 27.69
N SER A 42 -3.65 14.11 28.79
CA SER A 42 -3.09 15.15 29.68
C SER A 42 -2.22 16.18 28.93
N TYR A 43 -1.51 15.75 27.88
CA TYR A 43 -0.62 16.59 27.10
C TYR A 43 -1.34 17.40 26.00
N LEU A 44 -2.64 17.20 25.76
CA LEU A 44 -3.36 17.80 24.65
C LEU A 44 -4.41 18.83 25.12
N CYS A 45 -4.59 19.93 24.38
CA CYS A 45 -5.64 20.91 24.68
C CYS A 45 -7.05 20.47 24.24
N LYS A 46 -7.14 19.61 23.22
CA LYS A 46 -8.40 19.01 22.73
C LYS A 46 -8.13 17.57 22.29
N PRO A 47 -7.99 16.60 23.22
CA PRO A 47 -7.65 15.22 22.89
C PRO A 47 -8.78 14.50 22.16
N SER A 48 -8.44 13.78 21.09
CA SER A 48 -9.29 12.80 20.41
C SER A 48 -8.54 11.47 20.35
N ALA A 49 -9.25 10.35 20.52
CA ALA A 49 -8.64 9.02 20.49
C ALA A 49 -8.29 8.61 19.06
N LEU A 50 -7.06 8.18 18.83
CA LEU A 50 -6.65 7.55 17.57
C LEU A 50 -7.06 6.07 17.63
N LYS A 51 -7.98 5.66 16.74
CA LYS A 51 -8.33 4.24 16.60
C LYS A 51 -7.11 3.48 16.08
N ARG A 52 -6.63 2.48 16.84
CA ARG A 52 -5.48 1.66 16.41
C ARG A 52 -5.92 0.71 15.29
N PRO A 53 -5.07 0.42 14.29
CA PRO A 53 -5.44 -0.46 13.18
C PRO A 53 -5.77 -1.90 13.62
N ALA A 54 -5.34 -2.32 14.82
CA ALA A 54 -5.73 -3.61 15.41
C ALA A 54 -7.25 -3.73 15.67
N GLU A 55 -7.95 -2.62 15.96
CA GLU A 55 -9.41 -2.59 16.13
C GLU A 55 -10.15 -2.31 14.82
N MET A 56 -9.43 -2.05 13.71
CA MET A 56 -10.01 -1.87 12.37
C MET A 56 -10.11 -3.20 11.59
N ALA A 57 -9.88 -4.34 12.25
CA ALA A 57 -9.83 -5.67 11.64
C ALA A 57 -11.20 -6.27 11.27
N HIS A 58 -12.21 -5.44 10.95
CA HIS A 58 -13.50 -5.91 10.44
C HIS A 58 -13.90 -5.16 9.15
N VAL A 59 -14.18 -5.94 8.11
CA VAL A 59 -14.71 -5.52 6.79
C VAL A 59 -13.76 -4.68 5.90
N VAL A 60 -12.75 -5.32 5.31
CA VAL A 60 -12.76 -5.63 3.86
C VAL A 60 -12.01 -6.96 3.65
N LYS A 61 -12.73 -8.04 3.34
CA LYS A 61 -12.11 -9.23 2.70
C LYS A 61 -11.88 -8.89 1.23
N PRO A 62 -10.65 -8.89 0.69
CA PRO A 62 -10.47 -8.93 -0.76
C PRO A 62 -10.84 -10.35 -1.22
N ASN A 63 -12.07 -10.54 -1.71
CA ASN A 63 -12.44 -11.81 -2.32
C ASN A 63 -11.73 -11.97 -3.67
N LEU A 64 -10.63 -12.74 -3.67
CA LEU A 64 -9.91 -13.17 -4.86
C LEU A 64 -10.44 -14.54 -5.35
N ALA A 65 -11.74 -14.65 -5.61
CA ALA A 65 -12.37 -15.81 -6.25
C ALA A 65 -13.80 -15.51 -6.74
N ALA A 66 -13.94 -14.87 -7.91
CA ALA A 66 -15.13 -14.92 -8.78
C ALA A 66 -14.96 -14.05 -10.04
N VAL A 67 -14.36 -14.60 -11.12
CA VAL A 67 -14.70 -14.28 -12.53
C VAL A 67 -14.00 -15.28 -13.46
N GLU A 68 -14.56 -16.47 -13.62
CA GLU A 68 -14.44 -17.29 -14.83
C GLU A 68 -15.37 -18.52 -14.71
N ALA A 69 -16.54 -18.47 -15.37
CA ALA A 69 -17.36 -19.61 -15.84
C ALA A 69 -18.79 -19.20 -16.25
N VAL A 70 -18.97 -18.39 -17.31
CA VAL A 70 -20.22 -18.39 -18.11
C VAL A 70 -19.92 -18.13 -19.58
N ALA A 71 -19.75 -19.20 -20.37
CA ALA A 71 -20.05 -19.26 -21.80
C ALA A 71 -20.13 -20.74 -22.20
N VAL A 72 -21.17 -21.14 -22.93
CA VAL A 72 -21.54 -22.56 -23.15
C VAL A 72 -21.70 -22.83 -24.65
N LYS A 73 -21.00 -23.87 -25.15
CA LYS A 73 -21.18 -24.56 -26.46
C LYS A 73 -20.89 -23.67 -27.71
N THR A 74 -20.37 -24.14 -28.85
CA THR A 74 -20.01 -25.45 -29.48
C THR A 74 -18.87 -25.14 -30.51
N ALA A 75 -18.07 -26.03 -31.12
CA ALA A 75 -18.21 -27.46 -31.43
C ALA A 75 -16.84 -28.18 -31.65
N THR A 76 -16.87 -29.53 -31.59
CA THR A 76 -16.07 -30.53 -32.35
C THR A 76 -14.52 -30.58 -32.36
N ALA A 77 -14.02 -31.65 -31.71
CA ALA A 77 -13.22 -32.76 -32.29
C ALA A 77 -11.66 -32.76 -32.22
N SER A 78 -11.16 -33.90 -31.71
CA SER A 78 -9.78 -34.46 -31.77
C SER A 78 -8.64 -33.66 -31.11
N GLU A 79 -7.58 -34.25 -30.51
CA GLU A 79 -7.14 -35.65 -30.43
C GLU A 79 -6.41 -35.98 -29.10
N LEU A 80 -5.83 -37.20 -28.99
CA LEU A 80 -5.43 -37.94 -27.78
C LEU A 80 -4.16 -37.48 -27.00
N THR A 81 -4.03 -38.08 -25.80
CA THR A 81 -2.81 -38.40 -25.01
C THR A 81 -2.09 -37.27 -24.22
N ASN A 82 -1.34 -37.54 -23.13
CA ASN A 82 -0.93 -38.81 -22.49
C ASN A 82 -0.96 -38.77 -20.93
N LEU A 83 -0.57 -39.86 -20.25
CA LEU A 83 -0.65 -40.07 -18.79
C LEU A 83 0.53 -39.50 -17.95
N ALA A 84 0.17 -38.87 -16.83
CA ALA A 84 0.57 -39.20 -15.44
C ALA A 84 2.09 -39.28 -15.06
N PRO A 85 2.49 -39.77 -13.86
CA PRO A 85 3.26 -38.93 -12.91
C PRO A 85 4.64 -39.52 -12.56
N LEU A 86 5.39 -38.89 -11.63
CA LEU A 86 6.24 -39.57 -10.62
C LEU A 86 6.90 -38.56 -9.64
N SER A 87 7.02 -38.98 -8.39
CA SER A 87 7.83 -38.38 -7.31
C SER A 87 8.81 -39.47 -6.81
N PRO A 88 9.98 -39.10 -6.24
CA PRO A 88 10.16 -39.42 -4.82
C PRO A 88 10.96 -38.38 -4.00
N ALA A 89 10.96 -38.56 -2.67
CA ALA A 89 11.53 -37.69 -1.62
C ALA A 89 12.97 -38.19 -1.21
N PRO A 90 13.54 -38.02 0.03
CA PRO A 90 13.24 -37.12 1.19
C PRO A 90 14.47 -36.51 1.95
N ALA A 91 14.20 -35.70 3.00
CA ALA A 91 14.96 -35.56 4.29
C ALA A 91 16.35 -34.82 4.34
N PRO A 92 16.91 -34.42 5.53
CA PRO A 92 16.39 -34.28 6.91
C PRO A 92 16.80 -32.97 7.69
N VAL A 93 16.52 -32.95 9.01
CA VAL A 93 17.00 -32.14 10.18
C VAL A 93 16.73 -30.62 10.26
N LEU A 94 16.11 -30.02 11.30
CA LEU A 94 16.20 -29.99 12.79
C LEU A 94 17.04 -28.81 13.35
N ALA A 95 16.42 -27.84 14.07
CA ALA A 95 16.96 -27.19 15.30
C ALA A 95 16.08 -26.01 15.86
N THR A 96 15.62 -26.18 17.11
CA THR A 96 15.48 -25.20 18.23
C THR A 96 14.91 -23.78 18.04
N GLU A 97 13.69 -23.58 18.55
CA GLU A 97 13.32 -22.72 19.71
C GLU A 97 14.33 -21.66 20.24
N LEU A 98 13.85 -20.41 20.48
CA LEU A 98 13.66 -19.76 21.81
C LEU A 98 13.94 -18.21 21.88
N ASP A 99 12.94 -17.47 22.36
CA ASP A 99 12.91 -16.17 23.08
C ASP A 99 13.60 -14.85 22.62
N THR A 100 13.34 -13.80 23.42
CA THR A 100 13.40 -12.34 23.19
C THR A 100 14.45 -11.66 24.12
N PRO A 101 14.59 -10.32 24.27
CA PRO A 101 14.13 -9.14 23.50
C PRO A 101 15.24 -8.06 23.20
N THR A 102 14.88 -7.06 22.39
CA THR A 102 15.31 -5.63 22.36
C THR A 102 16.64 -5.19 23.02
N SER A 103 17.58 -4.61 22.23
CA SER A 103 18.21 -3.29 22.56
C SER A 103 19.02 -2.63 21.41
N VAL A 104 19.27 -1.32 21.57
CA VAL A 104 20.22 -0.42 20.87
C VAL A 104 20.17 -0.33 19.33
N ILE A 105 19.44 0.69 18.82
CA ILE A 105 19.70 1.22 17.47
C ILE A 105 20.93 2.14 17.53
N ALA A 106 22.11 1.55 17.41
CA ALA A 106 23.31 2.27 17.00
C ALA A 106 23.20 2.65 15.50
N SER A 107 23.86 3.73 15.09
CA SER A 107 23.73 4.31 13.74
C SER A 107 24.49 3.52 12.67
N HIS A 108 24.06 2.28 12.38
CA HIS A 108 24.67 1.44 11.37
C HIS A 108 24.34 1.89 9.93
N PRO A 109 25.29 1.74 8.97
CA PRO A 109 25.12 2.20 7.59
C PRO A 109 23.90 1.58 6.87
N ALA A 110 23.46 0.39 7.30
CA ALA A 110 22.28 -0.32 6.80
C ALA A 110 21.00 0.55 6.76
N VAL A 111 20.75 1.39 7.78
CA VAL A 111 19.53 2.22 7.84
C VAL A 111 19.54 3.30 6.75
N THR A 112 20.72 3.83 6.41
CA THR A 112 20.87 4.82 5.34
C THR A 112 20.74 4.21 3.95
N ALA A 113 21.23 2.98 3.76
CA ALA A 113 21.07 2.21 2.53
C ALA A 113 19.58 1.96 2.22
N SER A 114 18.79 1.55 3.21
CA SER A 114 17.34 1.35 3.09
C SER A 114 16.60 2.64 2.68
N ARG A 115 16.96 3.80 3.26
CA ARG A 115 16.38 5.10 2.84
C ARG A 115 16.76 5.48 1.40
N LYS A 116 18.00 5.24 0.98
CA LYS A 116 18.44 5.47 -0.42
C LYS A 116 17.69 4.55 -1.40
N ALA A 117 17.49 3.27 -1.05
CA ALA A 117 16.71 2.31 -1.84
C ALA A 117 15.24 2.73 -1.97
N ALA A 118 14.59 3.14 -0.87
CA ALA A 118 13.21 3.65 -0.90
C ALA A 118 13.06 4.88 -1.80
N LYS A 119 14.00 5.84 -1.76
CA LYS A 119 14.00 7.02 -2.63
C LYS A 119 14.20 6.66 -4.11
N LYS A 120 14.98 5.62 -4.43
CA LYS A 120 15.11 5.08 -5.80
C LYS A 120 13.78 4.43 -6.27
N LYS A 121 13.19 3.53 -5.48
CA LYS A 121 11.88 2.89 -5.77
C LYS A 121 10.77 3.93 -6.00
N ALA A 122 10.67 4.95 -5.15
CA ALA A 122 9.69 6.03 -5.30
C ALA A 122 9.88 6.85 -6.59
N LYS A 123 11.12 7.09 -7.03
CA LYS A 123 11.40 7.73 -8.34
C LYS A 123 10.97 6.84 -9.51
N GLN A 124 11.22 5.53 -9.45
CA GLN A 124 10.78 4.57 -10.47
C GLN A 124 9.24 4.53 -10.58
N LEU A 125 8.53 4.40 -9.46
CA LEU A 125 7.06 4.42 -9.44
C LEU A 125 6.48 5.71 -10.03
N LYS A 126 7.10 6.88 -9.78
CA LYS A 126 6.71 8.15 -10.43
C LYS A 126 6.93 8.14 -11.95
N LYS A 127 7.98 7.48 -12.45
CA LYS A 127 8.19 7.30 -13.91
C LYS A 127 7.13 6.38 -14.51
N ILE A 128 6.88 5.22 -13.91
CA ILE A 128 5.88 4.24 -14.36
C ILE A 128 4.48 4.87 -14.42
N LYS A 129 4.05 5.58 -13.35
CA LYS A 129 2.75 6.29 -13.35
C LYS A 129 2.63 7.34 -14.47
N LYS A 130 3.73 8.03 -14.84
CA LYS A 130 3.74 8.96 -15.98
C LYS A 130 3.60 8.23 -17.33
N LEU A 131 4.25 7.08 -17.50
CA LEU A 131 4.13 6.25 -18.72
C LEU A 131 2.72 5.70 -18.88
N ALA A 132 2.13 5.11 -17.82
CA ALA A 132 0.75 4.64 -17.83
C ALA A 132 -0.25 5.76 -18.18
N LYS A 133 -0.06 6.99 -17.66
CA LYS A 133 -0.89 8.15 -18.03
C LYS A 133 -0.73 8.56 -19.49
N LYS A 134 0.47 8.42 -20.08
CA LYS A 134 0.71 8.65 -21.53
C LYS A 134 0.00 7.59 -22.38
N GLN A 135 0.17 6.31 -22.07
CA GLN A 135 -0.48 5.20 -22.77
C GLN A 135 -2.02 5.32 -22.71
N ASN A 136 -2.60 5.60 -21.53
CA ASN A 136 -4.04 5.80 -21.40
C ASN A 136 -4.56 7.01 -22.23
N LYS A 137 -3.76 8.09 -22.34
CA LYS A 137 -4.09 9.24 -23.22
C LYS A 137 -4.03 8.85 -24.70
N GLN A 138 -3.09 8.00 -25.11
CA GLN A 138 -3.01 7.47 -26.48
C GLN A 138 -4.18 6.53 -26.79
N LEU A 139 -4.47 5.58 -25.91
CA LEU A 139 -5.60 4.65 -26.04
C LEU A 139 -6.94 5.40 -26.20
N LYS A 140 -7.18 6.43 -25.38
CA LYS A 140 -8.36 7.30 -25.49
C LYS A 140 -8.43 8.09 -26.80
N LYS A 141 -7.30 8.42 -27.43
CA LYS A 141 -7.27 9.02 -28.78
C LYS A 141 -7.60 7.97 -29.84
N ALA A 142 -6.98 6.79 -29.78
CA ALA A 142 -7.23 5.68 -30.69
C ALA A 142 -8.72 5.28 -30.69
N ILE A 143 -9.29 4.99 -29.52
CA ILE A 143 -10.73 4.65 -29.38
C ILE A 143 -11.65 5.73 -29.99
N LYS A 144 -11.32 7.02 -29.81
CA LYS A 144 -12.09 8.12 -30.42
C LYS A 144 -11.94 8.18 -31.94
N ALA A 145 -10.77 7.86 -32.49
CA ALA A 145 -10.55 7.77 -33.93
C ALA A 145 -11.29 6.56 -34.53
N THR A 146 -11.13 5.37 -33.93
CA THR A 146 -11.85 4.14 -34.29
C THR A 146 -13.36 4.36 -34.28
N ARG A 147 -13.93 4.96 -33.22
CA ARG A 147 -15.37 5.27 -33.16
C ARG A 147 -15.84 6.25 -34.25
N ARG A 148 -15.00 7.21 -34.65
CA ARG A 148 -15.30 8.11 -35.77
C ARG A 148 -15.25 7.39 -37.12
N TYR A 149 -14.27 6.49 -37.30
CA TYR A 149 -14.13 5.67 -38.49
C TYR A 149 -15.33 4.73 -38.66
N HIS A 150 -15.69 3.93 -37.65
CA HIS A 150 -16.89 3.07 -37.70
C HIS A 150 -18.16 3.86 -37.99
N LYS A 151 -18.38 5.00 -37.32
CA LYS A 151 -19.55 5.86 -37.59
C LYS A 151 -19.56 6.46 -39.01
N ALA A 152 -18.40 6.62 -39.65
CA ALA A 152 -18.31 7.04 -41.05
C ALA A 152 -18.62 5.87 -42.00
N MET A 153 -18.11 4.67 -41.70
CA MET A 153 -18.41 3.44 -42.46
C MET A 153 -19.90 3.09 -42.41
N GLU A 154 -20.51 3.10 -41.22
CA GLU A 154 -21.97 2.88 -41.02
C GLU A 154 -22.80 3.86 -41.85
N LYS A 155 -22.39 5.14 -41.89
CA LYS A 155 -23.06 6.17 -42.70
C LYS A 155 -22.90 5.94 -44.20
N ALA A 156 -21.70 5.59 -44.65
CA ALA A 156 -21.43 5.33 -46.06
C ALA A 156 -22.21 4.10 -46.56
N GLN A 157 -22.32 3.06 -45.72
CA GLN A 157 -23.12 1.86 -45.98
C GLN A 157 -24.63 2.13 -45.99
N ALA A 158 -25.12 3.11 -45.21
CA ALA A 158 -26.52 3.49 -45.18
C ALA A 158 -26.91 4.53 -46.27
N SER A 159 -25.94 5.01 -47.06
CA SER A 159 -26.13 5.96 -48.17
C SER A 159 -25.84 5.37 -49.55
N ALA A 160 -25.63 4.06 -49.61
CA ALA A 160 -25.41 3.27 -50.82
C ALA A 160 -26.56 2.27 -50.99
#